data_AF-A0A210QYW6-F1
#
_entry.id   AF-A0A210QYW6-F1
#
_cell.length_a   1.000
_cell.length_b   1.000
_cell.length_c   1.000
_cell.angle_alpha   90.00
_cell.angle_beta   90.00
_cell.angle_gamma   90.00
#
_symmetry.space_group_name_H-M   'P 1'
#
loop_
_entity.id
_entity.type
_entity.pdbx_description
1 polymer ?
#
loop_
_entity_poly.entity_id
_entity_poly.type
_entity_poly.pdbx_seq_one_letter_code
_entity_poly.pdbx_strand_id
1 'polypeptide(L)'
;MSNTFLPFHHAGMSNTFLPFHHAGMSNTFLPFHHAGMSNTFLPFHHAGMSITFLPFHHAGMSITFLPFHHAGMSNTFLPFHHAGMSNTFLPFHHAGMSNTFLPFHHAGMSNTFLPFHHAGMSNTFLPFHHAGMSNTFLPFHHAGMSNTFLPFHHAGMSITFLPFHHAGMSNTFLPFHHAGMSNTFLPFHHAGMSNTFLPFHHAGMSNISLPFHPADMSKISLPFHHADMSNTSLPFHHADMSNISLPFHHAGMSNISLPLVPSSLFPS
;
A
#
# COMPACT_ATOMS: atom_id res chain seq x y z
N MET A 1 -30.74 14.56 4.74
CA MET A 1 -29.55 15.34 4.30
C MET A 1 -28.87 15.87 5.54
N SER A 2 -27.68 15.39 5.87
CA SER A 2 -26.88 15.86 7.01
C SER A 2 -25.49 16.17 6.47
N ASN A 3 -25.10 17.44 6.45
CA ASN A 3 -23.74 17.86 6.15
C ASN A 3 -23.09 18.23 7.48
N THR A 4 -22.22 17.36 7.99
CA THR A 4 -21.50 17.59 9.25
C THR A 4 -20.10 18.11 8.94
N PHE A 5 -19.73 19.25 9.54
CA PHE A 5 -18.41 19.88 9.39
C PHE A 5 -17.76 20.03 10.78
N LEU A 6 -16.60 19.40 10.99
CA LEU A 6 -15.87 19.41 12.27
C LEU A 6 -14.40 19.81 12.06
N PRO A 7 -14.06 21.11 12.12
CA PRO A 7 -12.68 21.58 12.09
C PRO A 7 -12.07 21.63 13.50
N PHE A 8 -10.82 21.17 13.67
CA PHE A 8 -10.07 21.32 14.92
C PHE A 8 -8.66 21.88 14.63
N HIS A 9 -8.26 22.86 15.43
CA HIS A 9 -6.93 23.46 15.41
C HIS A 9 -6.34 23.47 16.83
N HIS A 10 -5.10 23.02 16.99
CA HIS A 10 -4.34 23.12 18.24
C HIS A 10 -2.87 23.43 17.96
N ALA A 11 -2.29 24.34 18.76
CA ALA A 11 -0.88 24.70 18.74
C ALA A 11 -0.30 24.52 20.16
N GLY A 12 0.74 23.71 20.31
CA GLY A 12 1.38 23.41 21.60
C GLY A 12 1.56 21.91 21.87
N MET A 13 2.20 21.56 23.00
CA MET A 13 2.33 20.17 23.44
C MET A 13 0.95 19.60 23.81
N SER A 14 0.46 18.59 23.07
CA SER A 14 -0.87 18.01 23.33
C SER A 14 -0.97 16.52 23.03
N ASN A 15 -1.81 15.85 23.82
CA ASN A 15 -2.36 14.51 23.55
C ASN A 15 -3.84 14.67 23.16
N THR A 16 -4.27 14.11 22.03
CA THR A 16 -5.67 14.27 21.57
C THR A 16 -6.28 12.93 21.14
N PHE A 17 -7.51 12.67 21.61
CA PHE A 17 -8.34 11.51 21.26
C PHE A 17 -9.68 11.98 20.69
N LEU A 18 -10.05 11.60 19.47
CA LEU A 18 -11.37 11.93 18.88
C LEU A 18 -12.05 10.72 18.22
N PRO A 19 -13.06 10.11 18.86
CA PRO A 19 -13.87 9.05 18.26
C PRO A 19 -15.09 9.59 17.50
N PHE A 20 -15.42 8.99 16.36
CA PHE A 20 -16.63 9.33 15.58
C PHE A 20 -17.41 8.08 15.11
N HIS A 21 -18.74 8.12 15.28
CA HIS A 21 -19.69 7.07 14.87
C HIS A 21 -20.89 7.65 14.12
N HIS A 22 -21.25 7.12 12.95
CA HIS A 22 -22.47 7.50 12.20
C HIS A 22 -23.20 6.27 11.62
N ALA A 23 -24.54 6.32 11.58
CA ALA A 23 -25.42 5.31 10.98
C ALA A 23 -26.37 5.94 9.94
N GLY A 24 -26.41 5.39 8.71
CA GLY A 24 -27.31 5.83 7.62
C GLY A 24 -26.70 6.74 6.54
N MET A 25 -27.52 7.19 5.57
CA MET A 25 -27.07 7.97 4.39
C MET A 25 -26.44 9.32 4.79
N SER A 26 -25.13 9.49 4.55
CA SER A 26 -24.39 10.71 4.94
C SER A 26 -23.23 11.09 4.01
N ASN A 27 -22.94 12.41 4.01
CA ASN A 27 -21.76 13.04 3.41
C ASN A 27 -20.99 13.76 4.52
N THR A 28 -19.71 13.41 4.74
CA THR A 28 -18.92 13.97 5.85
C THR A 28 -17.53 14.44 5.38
N PHE A 29 -17.14 15.65 5.80
CA PHE A 29 -15.81 16.25 5.57
C PHE A 29 -15.15 16.66 6.90
N LEU A 30 -13.97 16.10 7.20
CA LEU A 30 -13.26 16.36 8.47
C LEU A 30 -11.76 16.69 8.23
N PRO A 31 -11.37 17.98 8.30
CA PRO A 31 -9.98 18.40 8.20
C PRO A 31 -9.29 18.50 9.58
N PHE A 32 -8.04 18.07 9.66
CA PHE A 32 -7.22 18.19 10.87
C PHE A 32 -5.79 18.71 10.58
N HIS A 33 -5.32 19.64 11.40
CA HIS A 33 -3.99 20.24 11.33
C HIS A 33 -3.33 20.33 12.72
N HIS A 34 -2.10 19.84 12.86
CA HIS A 34 -1.29 20.00 14.08
C HIS A 34 0.14 20.47 13.77
N ALA A 35 0.67 21.34 14.63
CA ALA A 35 2.05 21.81 14.60
C ALA A 35 2.68 21.69 16.01
N GLY A 36 3.79 20.95 16.15
CA GLY A 36 4.52 20.76 17.41
C GLY A 36 4.87 19.31 17.75
N MET A 37 5.13 19.02 19.03
CA MET A 37 5.26 17.64 19.53
C MET A 37 3.89 17.11 19.95
N SER A 38 3.42 16.00 19.37
CA SER A 38 2.08 15.46 19.67
C SER A 38 1.97 13.94 19.56
N ASN A 39 1.03 13.37 20.35
CA ASN A 39 0.52 12.01 20.19
C ASN A 39 -0.98 12.06 19.91
N THR A 40 -1.44 11.37 18.87
CA THR A 40 -2.80 11.56 18.35
C THR A 40 -3.45 10.22 17.96
N PHE A 41 -4.66 9.95 18.46
CA PHE A 41 -5.45 8.74 18.18
C PHE A 41 -6.87 9.09 17.72
N LEU A 42 -7.25 8.73 16.48
CA LEU A 42 -8.57 9.06 15.93
C LEU A 42 -9.25 7.84 15.28
N PRO A 43 -10.21 7.18 15.97
CA PRO A 43 -10.99 6.11 15.40
C PRO A 43 -12.26 6.59 14.69
N PHE A 44 -12.55 5.98 13.55
CA PHE A 44 -13.74 6.28 12.73
C PHE A 44 -14.50 5.02 12.33
N HIS A 45 -15.82 5.04 12.55
CA HIS A 45 -16.73 3.95 12.18
C HIS A 45 -17.97 4.46 11.44
N HIS A 46 -18.26 3.89 10.26
CA HIS A 46 -19.47 4.17 9.48
C HIS A 46 -20.21 2.88 9.07
N ALA A 47 -21.54 2.92 9.09
CA ALA A 47 -22.43 1.86 8.60
C ALA A 47 -23.51 2.44 7.65
N GLY A 48 -23.62 1.90 6.43
CA GLY A 48 -24.62 2.30 5.43
C GLY A 48 -24.03 2.84 4.12
N MET A 49 -24.83 3.57 3.32
CA MET A 49 -24.35 4.25 2.12
C MET A 49 -23.69 5.59 2.47
N SER A 50 -22.43 5.82 2.07
CA SER A 50 -21.70 7.05 2.42
C SER A 50 -20.64 7.50 1.40
N ILE A 51 -20.36 8.80 1.41
CA ILE A 51 -19.20 9.42 0.76
C ILE A 51 -18.43 10.23 1.81
N THR A 52 -17.14 9.94 1.97
CA THR A 52 -16.35 10.49 3.09
C THR A 52 -14.99 11.03 2.61
N PHE A 53 -14.63 12.25 3.03
CA PHE A 53 -13.36 12.92 2.73
C PHE A 53 -12.66 13.38 4.02
N LEU A 54 -11.50 12.81 4.36
CA LEU A 54 -10.77 13.19 5.58
C LEU A 54 -9.31 13.55 5.29
N PRO A 55 -8.99 14.85 5.16
CA PRO A 55 -7.61 15.31 5.06
C PRO A 55 -6.92 15.50 6.42
N PHE A 56 -5.66 15.07 6.49
CA PHE A 56 -4.82 15.21 7.68
C PHE A 56 -3.44 15.78 7.33
N HIS A 57 -3.02 16.79 8.08
CA HIS A 57 -1.69 17.41 7.97
C HIS A 57 -1.00 17.51 9.33
N HIS A 58 0.24 17.04 9.41
CA HIS A 58 1.09 17.18 10.59
C HIS A 58 2.46 17.79 10.24
N ALA A 59 2.96 18.66 11.10
CA ALA A 59 4.30 19.22 11.03
C ALA A 59 4.99 19.15 12.41
N GLY A 60 6.18 18.53 12.48
CA GLY A 60 6.97 18.41 13.72
C GLY A 60 7.39 16.97 14.05
N MET A 61 7.56 16.66 15.34
CA MET A 61 7.79 15.29 15.81
C MET A 61 6.49 14.69 16.31
N SER A 62 6.04 13.56 15.74
CA SER A 62 4.75 12.97 16.12
C SER A 62 4.68 11.45 16.06
N ILE A 63 3.76 10.90 16.87
CA ILE A 63 3.28 9.51 16.76
C ILE A 63 1.77 9.55 16.54
N THR A 64 1.30 8.93 15.46
CA THR A 64 -0.11 8.99 15.05
C THR A 64 -0.67 7.60 14.77
N PHE A 65 -1.84 7.29 15.33
CA PHE A 65 -2.57 6.04 15.11
C PHE A 65 -4.00 6.33 14.62
N LEU A 66 -4.36 5.84 13.44
CA LEU A 66 -5.59 6.25 12.76
C LEU A 66 -6.38 5.04 12.20
N PRO A 67 -7.27 4.43 13.00
CA PRO A 67 -8.05 3.27 12.58
C PRO A 67 -9.37 3.66 11.92
N PHE A 68 -9.69 2.98 10.83
CA PHE A 68 -10.91 3.20 10.07
C PHE A 68 -11.64 1.89 9.79
N HIS A 69 -12.94 1.87 10.04
CA HIS A 69 -13.80 0.74 9.73
C HIS A 69 -15.08 1.18 9.00
N HIS A 70 -15.37 0.54 7.86
CA HIS A 70 -16.59 0.80 7.08
C HIS A 70 -17.31 -0.51 6.75
N ALA A 71 -18.65 -0.48 6.85
CA ALA A 71 -19.53 -1.58 6.43
C ALA A 71 -20.65 -1.04 5.51
N GLY A 72 -20.80 -1.61 4.31
CA GLY A 72 -21.84 -1.22 3.33
C GLY A 72 -21.28 -0.79 1.97
N MET A 73 -22.04 0.02 1.23
CA MET A 73 -21.61 0.62 -0.04
C MET A 73 -20.96 1.98 0.23
N SER A 74 -19.70 2.21 -0.18
CA SER A 74 -19.02 3.47 0.11
C SER A 74 -17.97 3.90 -0.92
N ASN A 75 -17.74 5.22 -0.98
CA ASN A 75 -16.59 5.84 -1.63
C ASN A 75 -15.82 6.68 -0.60
N THR A 76 -14.53 6.39 -0.41
CA THR A 76 -13.71 7.07 0.62
C THR A 76 -12.43 7.64 0.01
N PHE A 77 -12.14 8.91 0.33
CA PHE A 77 -10.90 9.60 -0.06
C PHE A 77 -10.15 10.10 1.18
N LEU A 78 -8.90 9.65 1.35
CA LEU A 78 -8.14 9.86 2.59
C LEU A 78 -6.71 10.36 2.36
N PRO A 79 -6.50 11.68 2.23
CA PRO A 79 -5.18 12.24 2.00
C PRO A 79 -4.43 12.54 3.30
N PHE A 80 -3.14 12.17 3.31
CA PHE A 80 -2.24 12.40 4.43
C PHE A 80 -0.96 13.08 4.00
N HIS A 81 -0.55 14.10 4.74
CA HIS A 81 0.73 14.78 4.54
C HIS A 81 1.47 14.97 5.87
N HIS A 82 2.73 14.55 5.90
CA HIS A 82 3.60 14.73 7.07
C HIS A 82 4.94 15.37 6.65
N ALA A 83 5.43 16.28 7.49
CA ALA A 83 6.76 16.87 7.38
C ALA A 83 7.49 16.81 8.73
N GLY A 84 8.69 16.23 8.77
CA GLY A 84 9.51 16.12 9.99
C GLY A 84 9.94 14.68 10.32
N MET A 85 10.07 14.37 11.62
CA MET A 85 10.36 13.03 12.12
C MET A 85 9.08 12.39 12.64
N SER A 86 8.66 11.23 12.13
CA SER A 86 7.38 10.62 12.54
C SER A 86 7.35 9.09 12.54
N ASN A 87 6.49 8.54 13.40
CA ASN A 87 6.03 7.14 13.33
C ASN A 87 4.51 7.12 13.14
N THR A 88 4.03 6.43 12.10
CA THR A 88 2.61 6.45 11.73
C THR A 88 2.06 5.04 11.52
N PHE A 89 0.91 4.75 12.15
CA PHE A 89 0.20 3.48 11.99
C PHE A 89 -1.25 3.72 11.56
N LEU A 90 -1.66 3.20 10.40
CA LEU A 90 -3.04 3.39 9.89
C LEU A 90 -3.68 2.07 9.44
N PRO A 91 -4.54 1.45 10.27
CA PRO A 91 -5.27 0.27 9.91
C PRO A 91 -6.61 0.60 9.26
N PHE A 92 -6.93 -0.13 8.19
CA PHE A 92 -8.17 0.01 7.45
C PHE A 92 -8.88 -1.34 7.30
N HIS A 93 -10.17 -1.36 7.62
CA HIS A 93 -11.03 -2.53 7.41
C HIS A 93 -12.31 -2.15 6.68
N HIS A 94 -12.61 -2.87 5.60
CA HIS A 94 -13.83 -2.68 4.83
C HIS A 94 -14.53 -4.00 4.53
N ALA A 95 -15.86 -4.01 4.68
CA ALA A 95 -16.73 -5.12 4.27
C ALA A 95 -17.84 -4.61 3.34
N GLY A 96 -17.97 -5.20 2.15
CA GLY A 96 -19.01 -4.85 1.15
C GLY A 96 -18.47 -4.43 -0.22
N MET A 97 -19.22 -3.60 -0.94
CA MET A 97 -18.81 -3.01 -2.23
C MET A 97 -18.19 -1.64 -2.00
N SER A 98 -16.98 -1.36 -2.50
CA SER A 98 -16.31 -0.08 -2.26
C SER A 98 -15.34 0.38 -3.36
N ASN A 99 -15.15 1.70 -3.44
CA ASN A 99 -14.00 2.33 -4.10
C ASN A 99 -13.23 3.18 -3.09
N THR A 100 -11.92 2.98 -2.99
CA THR A 100 -11.08 3.69 -2.01
C THR A 100 -9.86 4.34 -2.67
N PHE A 101 -9.60 5.60 -2.32
CA PHE A 101 -8.42 6.35 -2.77
C PHE A 101 -7.67 6.94 -1.56
N LEU A 102 -6.42 6.53 -1.32
CA LEU A 102 -5.62 7.04 -0.19
C LEU A 102 -4.23 7.53 -0.62
N PRO A 103 -4.02 8.85 -0.78
CA PRO A 103 -2.72 9.40 -1.09
C PRO A 103 -1.93 9.75 0.17
N PHE A 104 -0.64 9.43 0.14
CA PHE A 104 0.30 9.70 1.21
C PHE A 104 1.53 10.43 0.70
N HIS A 105 1.88 11.54 1.35
CA HIS A 105 3.10 12.30 1.08
C HIS A 105 3.90 12.51 2.37
N HIS A 106 5.20 12.17 2.32
CA HIS A 106 6.12 12.34 3.43
C HIS A 106 7.43 12.99 2.98
N ALA A 107 7.93 13.92 3.81
CA ALA A 107 9.27 14.49 3.67
C ALA A 107 10.01 14.44 5.02
N GLY A 108 11.19 13.80 5.06
CA GLY A 108 12.02 13.69 6.27
C GLY A 108 12.48 12.27 6.60
N MET A 109 12.63 11.97 7.90
CA MET A 109 12.95 10.63 8.42
C MET A 109 11.69 9.99 9.01
N SER A 110 11.31 8.78 8.56
CA SER A 110 10.05 8.17 9.02
C SER A 110 10.03 6.65 9.05
N ASN A 111 9.21 6.09 9.95
CA ASN A 111 8.74 4.70 9.89
C ASN A 111 7.21 4.65 9.75
N THR A 112 6.71 3.88 8.79
CA THR A 112 5.30 3.88 8.42
C THR A 112 4.76 2.46 8.28
N PHE A 113 3.63 2.16 8.95
CA PHE A 113 2.97 0.86 8.93
C PHE A 113 1.48 1.00 8.57
N LEU A 114 1.03 0.43 7.43
CA LEU A 114 -0.37 0.53 6.99
C LEU A 114 -0.97 -0.84 6.64
N PRO A 115 -1.76 -1.45 7.53
CA PRO A 115 -2.48 -2.68 7.23
C PRO A 115 -3.85 -2.40 6.61
N PHE A 116 -4.18 -3.18 5.57
CA PHE A 116 -5.46 -3.12 4.88
C PHE A 116 -6.11 -4.49 4.82
N HIS A 117 -7.39 -4.57 5.19
CA HIS A 117 -8.19 -5.77 5.08
C HIS A 117 -9.52 -5.49 4.38
N HIS A 118 -9.83 -6.28 3.37
CA HIS A 118 -11.06 -6.15 2.59
C HIS A 118 -11.75 -7.50 2.35
N ALA A 119 -13.08 -7.51 2.47
CA ALA A 119 -13.93 -8.63 2.08
C ALA A 119 -15.04 -8.16 1.13
N GLY A 120 -15.13 -8.76 -0.07
CA GLY A 120 -16.16 -8.45 -1.08
C GLY A 120 -15.61 -8.02 -2.44
N MET A 121 -16.37 -7.20 -3.18
CA MET A 121 -15.95 -6.60 -4.46
C MET A 121 -15.35 -5.22 -4.22
N SER A 122 -14.15 -4.94 -4.72
CA SER A 122 -13.48 -3.64 -4.47
C SER A 122 -12.58 -3.16 -5.61
N ASN A 123 -12.47 -1.83 -5.72
CA ASN A 123 -11.39 -1.15 -6.46
C ASN A 123 -10.62 -0.23 -5.51
N THR A 124 -9.30 -0.33 -5.51
CA THR A 124 -8.44 0.35 -4.53
C THR A 124 -7.26 1.03 -5.22
N PHE A 125 -7.08 2.33 -4.96
CA PHE A 125 -5.97 3.14 -5.49
C PHE A 125 -5.19 3.82 -4.36
N LEU A 126 -3.90 3.53 -4.19
CA LEU A 126 -3.08 4.11 -3.12
C LEU A 126 -1.74 4.66 -3.64
N PRO A 127 -1.59 5.98 -3.83
CA PRO A 127 -0.33 6.57 -4.19
C PRO A 127 0.50 6.97 -2.96
N PHE A 128 1.79 6.70 -3.04
CA PHE A 128 2.76 7.00 -2.00
C PHE A 128 3.94 7.77 -2.58
N HIS A 129 4.27 8.91 -1.98
CA HIS A 129 5.44 9.70 -2.33
C HIS A 129 6.27 10.01 -1.08
N HIS A 130 7.57 9.69 -1.15
CA HIS A 130 8.51 9.91 -0.06
C HIS A 130 9.80 10.56 -0.56
N ALA A 131 10.32 11.51 0.22
CA ALA A 131 11.64 12.09 0.04
C ALA A 131 12.44 12.01 1.35
N GLY A 132 13.62 11.38 1.33
CA GLY A 132 14.51 11.25 2.50
C GLY A 132 14.90 9.80 2.84
N MET A 133 15.04 9.51 4.15
CA MET A 133 15.33 8.16 4.66
C MET A 133 14.04 7.56 5.25
N SER A 134 13.61 6.39 4.78
CA SER A 134 12.35 5.79 5.25
C SER A 134 12.35 4.27 5.32
N ASN A 135 11.62 3.74 6.30
CA ASN A 135 11.20 2.33 6.35
C ASN A 135 9.68 2.23 6.26
N THR A 136 9.19 1.40 5.33
CA THR A 136 7.75 1.30 5.06
C THR A 136 7.32 -0.16 5.02
N PHE A 137 6.28 -0.49 5.81
CA PHE A 137 5.68 -1.83 5.86
C PHE A 137 4.17 -1.75 5.59
N LEU A 138 3.67 -2.41 4.54
CA LEU A 138 2.24 -2.38 4.21
C LEU A 138 1.70 -3.77 3.89
N PRO A 139 0.96 -4.41 4.81
CA PRO A 139 0.28 -5.66 4.53
C PRO A 139 -1.11 -5.43 3.97
N PHE A 140 -1.46 -6.21 2.96
CA PHE A 140 -2.76 -6.20 2.32
C PHE A 140 -3.36 -7.60 2.30
N HIS A 141 -4.60 -7.71 2.77
CA HIS A 141 -5.36 -8.95 2.76
C HIS A 141 -6.72 -8.72 2.09
N HIS A 142 -7.02 -9.52 1.07
CA HIS A 142 -8.30 -9.46 0.37
C HIS A 142 -8.90 -10.85 0.17
N ALA A 143 -10.22 -10.94 0.34
CA ALA A 143 -11.03 -12.09 -0.03
C ALA A 143 -12.16 -11.66 -0.99
N GLY A 144 -12.22 -12.26 -2.19
CA GLY A 144 -13.24 -11.96 -3.21
C GLY A 144 -12.69 -11.53 -4.57
N MET A 145 -13.41 -10.64 -5.27
CA MET A 145 -12.98 -10.03 -6.53
C MET A 145 -12.39 -8.65 -6.26
N SER A 146 -11.15 -8.39 -6.71
CA SER A 146 -10.49 -7.09 -6.46
C SER A 146 -9.64 -6.59 -7.62
N ASN A 147 -9.60 -5.27 -7.79
CA ASN A 147 -8.62 -4.58 -8.60
C ASN A 147 -7.84 -3.58 -7.73
N THR A 148 -6.52 -3.68 -7.76
CA THR A 148 -5.64 -2.91 -6.87
C THR A 148 -4.56 -2.19 -7.69
N PHE A 149 -4.47 -0.87 -7.54
CA PHE A 149 -3.47 -0.03 -8.19
C PHE A 149 -2.69 0.79 -7.16
N LEU A 150 -1.38 0.56 -7.06
CA LEU A 150 -0.55 1.08 -5.96
C LEU A 150 0.77 1.66 -6.48
N PRO A 151 0.84 2.97 -6.77
CA PRO A 151 2.08 3.61 -7.19
C PRO A 151 2.92 4.07 -6.00
N PHE A 152 4.22 3.75 -6.06
CA PHE A 152 5.21 4.15 -5.08
C PHE A 152 6.33 4.95 -5.72
N HIS A 153 6.58 6.14 -5.18
CA HIS A 153 7.67 7.01 -5.58
C HIS A 153 8.55 7.33 -4.38
N HIS A 154 9.85 7.05 -4.49
CA HIS A 154 10.83 7.40 -3.47
C HIS A 154 12.06 8.09 -4.07
N ALA A 155 12.55 9.10 -3.37
CA ALA A 155 13.84 9.72 -3.62
C ALA A 155 14.69 9.68 -2.34
N GLY A 156 15.85 9.01 -2.38
CA GLY A 156 16.77 8.86 -1.24
C GLY A 156 17.11 7.41 -0.90
N MET A 157 17.20 7.10 0.41
CA MET A 157 17.45 5.73 0.90
C MET A 157 16.15 5.13 1.46
N SER A 158 15.70 4.00 0.92
CA SER A 158 14.47 3.35 1.35
C SER A 158 14.62 1.84 1.59
N ILE A 159 13.89 1.35 2.61
CA ILE A 159 13.61 -0.07 2.80
C ILE A 159 12.09 -0.25 2.78
N THR A 160 11.61 -1.15 1.93
CA THR A 160 10.20 -1.29 1.64
C THR A 160 9.79 -2.78 1.65
N PHE A 161 8.83 -3.12 2.50
CA PHE A 161 8.29 -4.47 2.65
C PHE A 161 6.76 -4.48 2.51
N LEU A 162 6.24 -5.08 1.44
CA LEU A 162 4.79 -5.10 1.17
C LEU A 162 4.31 -6.53 0.91
N PRO A 163 3.69 -7.19 1.90
CA PRO A 163 3.06 -8.47 1.68
C PRO A 163 1.63 -8.32 1.16
N PHE A 164 1.31 -9.11 0.15
CA PHE A 164 -0.02 -9.18 -0.43
C PHE A 164 -0.57 -10.59 -0.32
N HIS A 165 -1.77 -10.70 0.24
CA HIS A 165 -2.52 -11.94 0.34
C HIS A 165 -3.89 -11.77 -0.31
N HIS A 166 -4.17 -12.64 -1.27
CA HIS A 166 -5.42 -12.65 -2.01
C HIS A 166 -6.03 -14.05 -2.06
N ALA A 167 -7.35 -14.13 -1.89
CA ALA A 167 -8.14 -15.33 -2.12
C ALA A 167 -9.30 -15.00 -3.07
N GLY A 168 -9.34 -15.61 -4.27
CA GLY A 168 -10.36 -15.36 -5.28
C GLY A 168 -9.79 -14.89 -6.64
N MET A 169 -10.45 -13.92 -7.28
CA MET A 169 -9.99 -13.32 -8.54
C MET A 169 -9.37 -11.95 -8.26
N SER A 170 -8.11 -11.74 -8.67
CA SER A 170 -7.40 -10.47 -8.43
C SER A 170 -6.68 -9.95 -9.68
N ASN A 171 -6.74 -8.63 -9.88
CA ASN A 171 -5.85 -7.92 -10.79
C ASN A 171 -5.06 -6.87 -10.00
N THR A 172 -3.74 -6.96 -10.07
CA THR A 172 -2.84 -6.18 -9.22
C THR A 172 -1.79 -5.47 -10.07
N PHE A 173 -1.75 -4.14 -9.99
CA PHE A 173 -0.82 -3.29 -10.71
C PHE A 173 -0.05 -2.39 -9.73
N LEU A 174 1.24 -2.61 -9.56
CA LEU A 174 2.08 -1.85 -8.61
C LEU A 174 3.33 -1.29 -9.29
N PRO A 175 3.33 -0.01 -9.71
CA PRO A 175 4.52 0.62 -10.23
C PRO A 175 5.39 1.16 -9.11
N PHE A 176 6.68 0.86 -9.22
CA PHE A 176 7.71 1.36 -8.32
C PHE A 176 8.68 2.25 -9.07
N HIS A 177 8.82 3.48 -8.61
CA HIS A 177 9.78 4.45 -9.11
C HIS A 177 10.71 4.87 -7.98
N HIS A 178 12.01 4.66 -8.18
CA HIS A 178 13.01 4.99 -7.19
C HIS A 178 14.20 5.73 -7.81
N ALA A 179 14.70 6.71 -7.08
CA ALA A 179 15.97 7.39 -7.36
C ALA A 179 16.84 7.35 -6.09
N GLY A 180 17.98 6.66 -6.13
CA GLY A 180 18.89 6.49 -4.98
C GLY A 180 19.19 5.03 -4.63
N MET A 181 19.27 4.73 -3.33
CA MET A 181 19.53 3.37 -2.82
C MET A 181 18.23 2.75 -2.28
N SER A 182 17.85 1.57 -2.77
CA SER A 182 16.62 0.90 -2.32
C SER A 182 16.81 -0.59 -2.06
N ASN A 183 16.14 -1.07 -1.01
CA ASN A 183 15.90 -2.49 -0.77
C ASN A 183 14.39 -2.74 -0.76
N THR A 184 13.91 -3.52 -1.72
CA THR A 184 12.48 -3.81 -1.87
C THR A 184 12.23 -5.31 -1.76
N PHE A 185 11.33 -5.69 -0.85
CA PHE A 185 10.87 -7.07 -0.68
C PHE A 185 9.34 -7.13 -0.80
N LEU A 186 8.85 -7.84 -1.82
CA LEU A 186 7.42 -7.90 -2.16
C LEU A 186 6.93 -9.34 -2.31
N PRO A 187 6.45 -9.98 -1.23
CA PRO A 187 5.86 -11.30 -1.31
C PRO A 187 4.41 -11.22 -1.77
N PHE A 188 4.06 -12.07 -2.73
CA PHE A 188 2.68 -12.28 -3.15
C PHE A 188 2.26 -13.71 -2.86
N HIS A 189 1.16 -13.84 -2.13
CA HIS A 189 0.48 -15.10 -1.87
C HIS A 189 -0.92 -15.03 -2.44
N HIS A 190 -1.27 -15.98 -3.29
CA HIS A 190 -2.59 -16.00 -3.91
C HIS A 190 -3.17 -17.41 -3.99
N ALA A 191 -4.47 -17.53 -3.73
CA ALA A 191 -5.28 -18.71 -4.03
C ALA A 191 -6.42 -18.32 -5.00
N GLY A 192 -6.56 -19.01 -6.14
CA GLY A 192 -7.46 -18.65 -7.25
C GLY A 192 -6.76 -18.01 -8.46
N MET A 193 -7.50 -17.22 -9.27
CA MET A 193 -6.94 -16.60 -10.49
C MET A 193 -6.32 -15.23 -10.21
N SER A 194 -5.08 -14.99 -10.65
CA SER A 194 -4.42 -13.69 -10.52
C SER A 194 -3.76 -13.19 -11.81
N ASN A 195 -3.91 -11.89 -12.07
CA ASN A 195 -3.08 -11.16 -13.03
C ASN A 195 -2.28 -10.08 -12.28
N THR A 196 -0.96 -10.18 -12.33
CA THR A 196 -0.05 -9.28 -11.63
C THR A 196 0.88 -8.60 -12.62
N PHE A 197 0.90 -7.27 -12.59
CA PHE A 197 1.82 -6.45 -13.39
C PHE A 197 2.60 -5.50 -12.48
N LEU A 198 3.92 -5.67 -12.41
CA LEU A 198 4.80 -4.99 -11.46
C LEU A 198 6.00 -4.36 -12.16
N PRO A 199 5.87 -3.11 -12.66
CA PRO A 199 6.97 -2.40 -13.29
C PRO A 199 7.87 -1.77 -12.23
N PHE A 200 9.18 -1.93 -12.43
CA PHE A 200 10.20 -1.30 -11.62
C PHE A 200 11.02 -0.35 -12.48
N HIS A 201 11.08 0.91 -12.07
CA HIS A 201 11.93 1.93 -12.65
C HIS A 201 12.88 2.45 -11.58
N HIS A 202 14.18 2.29 -11.83
CA HIS A 202 15.20 2.68 -10.86
C HIS A 202 16.34 3.46 -11.52
N ALA A 203 16.82 4.47 -10.82
CA ALA A 203 18.08 5.15 -11.10
C ALA A 203 18.96 5.09 -9.83
N GLY A 204 20.07 4.36 -9.89
CA GLY A 204 20.99 4.13 -8.76
C GLY A 204 21.14 2.65 -8.38
N MET A 205 21.29 2.36 -7.09
CA MET A 205 21.49 0.99 -6.59
C MET A 205 20.20 0.38 -6.05
N SER A 206 19.80 -0.79 -6.56
CA SER A 206 18.61 -1.51 -6.08
C SER A 206 18.91 -2.97 -5.74
N ASN A 207 18.34 -3.45 -4.62
CA ASN A 207 18.15 -4.88 -4.38
C ASN A 207 16.66 -5.17 -4.33
N ILE A 208 16.18 -6.02 -5.23
CA ILE A 208 14.78 -6.37 -5.38
C ILE A 208 14.61 -7.87 -5.15
N SER A 209 13.72 -8.24 -4.24
CA SER A 209 13.33 -9.64 -3.99
C SER A 209 11.82 -9.78 -4.08
N LEU A 210 11.37 -10.67 -4.97
CA LEU A 210 9.97 -10.79 -5.38
C LEU A 210 9.52 -12.25 -5.34
N PRO A 211 9.29 -12.82 -4.15
CA PRO A 211 8.74 -14.17 -4.03
C PRO A 211 7.26 -14.24 -4.40
N PHE A 212 6.91 -15.20 -5.25
CA PHE A 212 5.53 -15.50 -5.63
C PHE A 212 5.14 -16.91 -5.21
N HIS A 213 3.97 -17.02 -4.58
CA HIS A 213 3.37 -18.29 -4.15
C HIS A 213 1.91 -18.38 -4.63
N PRO A 214 1.68 -18.72 -5.91
CA PRO A 214 0.34 -19.02 -6.40
C PRO A 214 -0.04 -20.46 -6.06
N ALA A 215 -1.30 -20.67 -5.65
CA ALA A 215 -1.87 -22.01 -5.53
C ALA A 215 -2.58 -22.48 -6.82
N ASP A 216 -2.92 -21.56 -7.74
CA ASP A 216 -3.69 -21.80 -8.97
C ASP A 216 -3.19 -20.92 -10.15
N MET A 217 -3.95 -20.81 -11.26
CA MET A 217 -3.57 -20.07 -12.47
C MET A 217 -3.17 -18.61 -12.24
N SER A 218 -1.94 -18.25 -12.67
CA SER A 218 -1.43 -16.88 -12.59
C SER A 218 -0.82 -16.40 -13.90
N LYS A 219 -1.02 -15.11 -14.20
CA LYS A 219 -0.26 -14.36 -15.22
C LYS A 219 0.53 -13.26 -14.54
N ILE A 220 1.85 -13.29 -14.70
CA ILE A 220 2.75 -12.35 -14.04
C ILE A 220 3.61 -11.67 -15.10
N SER A 221 3.68 -10.35 -15.05
CA SER A 221 4.59 -9.54 -15.87
C SER A 221 5.37 -8.58 -14.99
N LEU A 222 6.69 -8.63 -15.08
CA LEU A 222 7.61 -7.86 -14.24
C LEU A 222 8.64 -7.16 -15.12
N PRO A 223 8.29 -6.03 -15.75
CA PRO A 223 9.27 -5.24 -16.48
C PRO A 223 10.21 -4.50 -15.53
N PHE A 224 11.50 -4.56 -15.81
CA PHE A 224 12.53 -3.86 -15.06
C PHE A 224 13.27 -2.86 -15.95
N HIS A 225 13.32 -1.61 -15.53
CA HIS A 225 14.06 -0.53 -16.16
C HIS A 225 15.04 0.06 -15.15
N HIS A 226 16.34 -0.09 -15.42
CA HIS A 226 17.39 0.33 -14.50
C HIS A 226 18.47 1.13 -15.21
N ALA A 227 18.86 2.23 -14.57
CA ALA A 227 20.13 2.91 -14.80
C ALA A 227 21.04 2.60 -13.60
N ASP A 228 22.21 2.00 -13.86
CA ASP A 228 23.28 1.61 -12.92
C ASP A 228 23.27 0.15 -12.40
N MET A 229 23.16 -0.08 -11.09
CA MET A 229 23.47 -1.38 -10.46
C MET A 229 22.25 -2.01 -9.79
N SER A 230 21.91 -3.24 -10.17
CA SER A 230 20.76 -3.95 -9.60
C SER A 230 21.04 -5.42 -9.30
N ASN A 231 20.63 -5.89 -8.12
CA ASN A 231 20.48 -7.31 -7.84
C ASN A 231 18.99 -7.65 -7.74
N THR A 232 18.52 -8.55 -8.58
CA THR A 232 17.11 -8.99 -8.60
C THR A 232 17.03 -10.48 -8.31
N SER A 233 16.24 -10.86 -7.32
CA SER A 233 15.93 -12.25 -6.98
C SER A 233 14.42 -12.50 -7.13
N LEU A 234 14.09 -13.53 -7.90
CA LEU A 234 12.71 -13.84 -8.31
C LEU A 234 12.41 -15.33 -8.03
N PRO A 235 12.29 -15.75 -6.76
CA PRO A 235 11.91 -17.11 -6.44
C PRO A 235 10.41 -17.34 -6.69
N PHE A 236 10.09 -18.40 -7.43
CA PHE A 236 8.72 -18.84 -7.69
C PHE A 236 8.50 -20.22 -7.06
N HIS A 237 7.48 -20.34 -6.22
CA HIS A 237 7.00 -21.63 -5.72
C HIS A 237 5.56 -21.82 -6.22
N HIS A 238 5.36 -22.71 -7.20
CA HIS A 238 4.05 -22.90 -7.82
C HIS A 238 3.60 -24.35 -7.76
N ALA A 239 2.28 -24.55 -7.68
CA ALA A 239 1.65 -25.87 -7.72
C ALA A 239 1.17 -26.28 -9.12
N ASP A 240 0.97 -25.35 -10.08
CA ASP A 240 0.35 -25.66 -11.39
C ASP A 240 0.70 -24.68 -12.55
N MET A 241 -0.20 -24.37 -13.50
CA MET A 241 0.10 -23.59 -14.73
C MET A 241 0.30 -22.08 -14.44
N SER A 242 1.41 -21.49 -14.91
CA SER A 242 1.68 -20.04 -14.84
C SER A 242 2.29 -19.50 -16.12
N ASN A 243 1.95 -18.26 -16.49
CA ASN A 243 2.60 -17.52 -17.57
C ASN A 243 3.36 -16.33 -16.98
N ILE A 244 4.69 -16.35 -17.11
CA ILE A 244 5.59 -15.35 -16.55
C ILE A 244 6.32 -14.61 -17.67
N SER A 245 6.31 -13.28 -17.64
CA SER A 245 7.04 -12.42 -18.57
C SER A 245 7.96 -11.46 -17.80
N LEU A 246 9.25 -11.46 -18.15
CA LEU A 246 10.32 -10.75 -17.44
C LEU A 246 11.19 -9.92 -18.40
N PRO A 247 10.69 -8.83 -19.00
CA PRO A 247 11.52 -7.98 -19.84
C PRO A 247 12.46 -7.12 -18.96
N PHE A 248 13.75 -7.12 -19.30
CA PHE A 248 14.76 -6.30 -18.64
C PHE A 248 15.35 -5.28 -19.63
N HIS A 249 15.34 -4.02 -19.25
CA HIS A 249 16.02 -2.93 -19.96
C HIS A 249 17.02 -2.29 -19.00
N HIS A 250 18.30 -2.53 -19.25
CA HIS A 250 19.37 -2.16 -18.33
C HIS A 250 20.43 -1.31 -19.01
N ALA A 251 20.87 -0.25 -18.33
CA ALA A 251 22.06 0.53 -18.67
C ALA A 251 22.99 0.54 -17.44
N GLY A 252 23.89 -0.46 -17.33
CA GLY A 252 24.78 -0.64 -16.18
C GLY A 252 25.12 -2.11 -15.87
N MET A 253 25.42 -2.47 -14.61
CA MET A 253 25.71 -3.85 -14.18
C MET A 253 24.51 -4.48 -13.45
N SER A 254 24.12 -5.71 -13.79
CA SER A 254 22.96 -6.39 -13.20
C SER A 254 23.24 -7.86 -12.88
N ASN A 255 22.82 -8.34 -11.70
CA ASN A 255 22.73 -9.77 -11.38
C ASN A 255 21.25 -10.17 -11.20
N ILE A 256 20.82 -11.22 -11.91
CA ILE A 256 19.46 -11.75 -11.84
C ILE A 256 19.51 -13.21 -11.41
N SER A 257 18.77 -13.57 -10.35
CA SER A 257 18.64 -14.95 -9.87
C SER A 257 17.20 -15.44 -9.98
N LEU A 258 17.01 -16.55 -10.71
CA LEU A 258 15.73 -17.20 -10.99
C LEU A 258 15.81 -18.68 -10.56
N PRO A 259 15.44 -19.06 -9.33
CA PRO A 259 15.36 -20.48 -8.98
C PRO A 259 14.04 -21.07 -9.52
N LEU A 260 14.15 -22.00 -10.48
CA LEU A 260 13.07 -22.89 -10.92
C LEU A 260 13.09 -24.15 -10.05
N VAL A 261 12.04 -24.42 -9.28
CA VAL A 261 11.82 -25.76 -8.69
C VAL A 261 11.14 -26.62 -9.77
N PRO A 262 11.67 -27.82 -10.10
CA PRO A 262 11.13 -28.63 -11.18
C PRO A 262 9.72 -29.13 -10.87
N SER A 263 8.83 -29.04 -11.87
CA SER A 263 7.51 -29.65 -11.91
C SER A 263 7.60 -31.14 -11.58
N SER A 264 6.88 -31.62 -10.56
CA SER A 264 6.78 -33.05 -10.28
C SER A 264 6.08 -33.76 -11.46
N LEU A 265 6.84 -34.55 -12.21
CA LEU A 265 6.32 -35.55 -13.14
C LEU A 265 5.45 -36.54 -12.36
N PHE A 266 4.15 -36.63 -12.66
CA PHE A 266 3.38 -37.82 -12.29
C PHE A 266 3.70 -38.93 -13.30
N PRO A 267 4.11 -40.15 -12.87
CA PRO A 267 4.22 -41.30 -13.75
C PRO A 267 2.81 -41.78 -14.15
N SER A 268 2.75 -42.37 -15.35
CA SER A 268 1.57 -42.88 -16.09
C SER A 268 0.58 -43.71 -15.29
#